data_AF-A0AAW1VLV1-F1
#
_entry.id   AF-A0AAW1VLV1-F1
#
_cell.length_a   1.000
_cell.length_b   1.000
_cell.length_c   1.000
_cell.angle_alpha   90.00
_cell.angle_beta   90.00
_cell.angle_gamma   90.00
#
_symmetry.space_group_name_H-M   'P 1'
#
loop_
_entity.id
_entity.type
_entity.pdbx_description
1 polymer ?
#
loop_
_entity_poly.entity_id
_entity_poly.type
_entity_poly.pdbx_seq_one_letter_code
_entity_poly.pdbx_strand_id
1 'polypeptide(L)'
;MHLKTQHGNIGTVDEVEAPKPKMEDDDDNVSPVEQVRLTVTNDDDPTLPVWTFRMWFLGLLSCAILSFLNQFFSYRTEPLIVTQITVQVATLPIGHFMARVLPTTKFRIPGLGSEHLVILNPGPFNVKEHVLITIFANAGSAFGSGLAYAVGIVNIIKKFYFRKISFIASWLLIITTQVLGYGWAGLLRKYVVEPAHMWWPNTLVQVHFSGMSLIIFRTLHEKEEKGDKRISRAKFFLVALVCSFSWYAFPGYLFTTLTNISWVCWIFSKSVRAHQIGSGMRGLGVGAITLDWTAVASFLSSPLVSPFFAIANGFAGYALIIYIVTPIAYWGLDLYAIVNDKFQLDIAKYEEQGRIQLSTLFALTYGFGFATIASTLTHVSLFYGREIIDRFRASDQGKEDVHTRLMRNYKDIPSWWFYVLLVITLAVSLGLCIFLNDQVQMPWWGLLFATAIALEFTLTISIITATTNQTQD
;
A
#
# COMPACT_ATOMS: atom_id res chain seq x y z
N MET A 1 -17.91 -39.07 -81.19
CA MET A 1 -18.83 -40.22 -81.08
C MET A 1 -18.34 -41.09 -79.93
N HIS A 2 -19.20 -41.28 -78.92
CA HIS A 2 -19.13 -42.21 -77.77
C HIS A 2 -18.05 -42.07 -76.66
N LEU A 3 -18.53 -41.63 -75.49
CA LEU A 3 -18.43 -42.22 -74.12
C LEU A 3 -17.73 -43.60 -74.07
N LYS A 4 -16.96 -44.02 -73.04
CA LYS A 4 -16.99 -43.78 -71.58
C LYS A 4 -15.77 -44.53 -71.00
N THR A 5 -15.11 -44.02 -69.96
CA THR A 5 -14.65 -44.85 -68.81
C THR A 5 -14.27 -43.97 -67.62
N GLN A 6 -14.97 -44.18 -66.51
CA GLN A 6 -14.64 -43.72 -65.16
C GLN A 6 -13.37 -44.41 -64.66
N HIS A 7 -12.61 -43.76 -63.76
CA HIS A 7 -11.92 -44.26 -62.55
C HIS A 7 -11.45 -42.97 -61.86
N GLY A 8 -12.04 -42.48 -60.77
CA GLY A 8 -12.04 -43.10 -59.44
C GLY A 8 -11.04 -42.33 -58.57
N ASN A 9 -11.47 -41.19 -58.02
CA ASN A 9 -10.69 -40.38 -57.07
C ASN A 9 -10.38 -41.24 -55.84
N ILE A 10 -9.09 -41.42 -55.54
CA ILE A 10 -8.61 -42.07 -54.32
C ILE A 10 -9.00 -41.16 -53.15
N GLY A 11 -9.88 -41.69 -52.31
CA GLY A 11 -10.35 -41.06 -51.09
C GLY A 11 -9.18 -40.75 -50.16
N THR A 12 -9.28 -39.57 -49.54
CA THR A 12 -8.62 -39.20 -48.30
C THR A 12 -8.85 -40.30 -47.27
N VAL A 13 -7.77 -40.90 -46.78
CA VAL A 13 -7.82 -41.76 -45.61
C VAL A 13 -8.20 -40.87 -44.43
N ASP A 14 -9.36 -41.13 -43.84
CA ASP A 14 -9.78 -40.55 -42.58
C ASP A 14 -8.73 -40.90 -41.50
N GLU A 15 -7.89 -39.93 -41.13
CA GLU A 15 -7.19 -39.99 -39.86
C GLU A 15 -8.26 -39.92 -38.77
N VAL A 16 -8.53 -41.07 -38.16
CA VAL A 16 -9.32 -41.19 -36.94
C VAL A 16 -8.62 -40.35 -35.88
N GLU A 17 -9.10 -39.12 -35.69
CA GLU A 17 -8.70 -38.26 -34.57
C GLU A 17 -9.06 -39.02 -33.29
N ALA A 18 -8.03 -39.54 -32.60
CA ALA A 18 -8.21 -40.10 -31.27
C ALA A 18 -8.96 -39.07 -30.43
N PRO A 19 -9.98 -39.46 -29.64
CA PRO A 19 -10.68 -38.49 -28.80
C PRO A 19 -9.63 -37.87 -27.89
N LYS A 20 -9.36 -36.57 -28.10
CA LYS A 20 -8.54 -35.79 -27.18
C LYS A 20 -9.10 -36.06 -25.79
N PRO A 21 -8.27 -36.44 -24.80
CA PRO A 21 -8.78 -36.63 -23.46
C PRO A 21 -9.47 -35.31 -23.10
N LYS A 22 -10.76 -35.38 -22.78
CA LYS A 22 -11.41 -34.26 -22.12
C LYS A 22 -10.56 -33.98 -20.90
N MET A 23 -9.87 -32.85 -20.89
CA MET A 23 -9.29 -32.26 -19.68
C MET A 23 -10.48 -31.91 -18.79
N GLU A 24 -10.98 -32.91 -18.08
CA GLU A 24 -11.79 -32.69 -16.89
C GLU A 24 -10.81 -32.33 -15.77
N ASP A 25 -11.04 -31.13 -15.22
CA ASP A 25 -10.47 -30.53 -14.00
C ASP A 25 -9.02 -30.00 -14.02
N ASP A 26 -8.77 -28.94 -14.82
CA ASP A 26 -7.60 -28.04 -14.64
C ASP A 26 -7.97 -26.67 -14.01
N ASP A 27 -9.26 -26.41 -13.77
CA ASP A 27 -9.76 -25.17 -13.15
C ASP A 27 -9.49 -25.13 -11.62
N ASP A 28 -9.14 -26.27 -11.03
CA ASP A 28 -8.92 -26.46 -9.59
C ASP A 28 -7.50 -26.11 -9.13
N ASN A 29 -6.57 -25.95 -10.07
CA ASN A 29 -5.18 -25.56 -9.83
C ASN A 29 -4.90 -24.11 -10.19
N VAL A 30 -5.95 -23.32 -10.45
CA VAL A 30 -5.82 -21.96 -10.96
C VAL A 30 -6.54 -20.98 -10.04
N SER A 31 -5.87 -19.87 -9.70
CA SER A 31 -6.51 -18.80 -8.93
C SER A 31 -7.67 -18.18 -9.71
N PRO A 32 -8.82 -17.89 -9.08
CA PRO A 32 -9.98 -17.28 -9.75
C PRO A 32 -9.71 -15.84 -10.22
N VAL A 33 -8.67 -15.18 -9.70
CA VAL A 33 -8.28 -13.82 -10.10
C VAL A 33 -7.21 -13.89 -11.19
N GLU A 34 -7.53 -13.39 -12.38
CA GLU A 34 -6.64 -13.43 -13.55
C GLU A 34 -5.29 -12.75 -13.28
N GLN A 35 -5.29 -11.61 -12.60
CA GLN A 35 -4.07 -10.88 -12.25
C GLN A 35 -3.14 -11.72 -11.37
N VAL A 36 -3.69 -12.49 -10.43
CA VAL A 36 -2.91 -13.39 -9.55
C VAL A 36 -2.32 -14.54 -10.37
N ARG A 37 -3.13 -15.17 -11.22
CA ARG A 37 -2.71 -16.25 -12.11
C ARG A 37 -1.54 -15.87 -13.03
N LEU A 38 -1.52 -14.63 -13.52
CA LEU A 38 -0.46 -14.14 -14.41
C LEU A 38 0.82 -13.73 -13.70
N THR A 39 0.78 -13.55 -12.37
CA THR A 39 1.88 -12.94 -11.61
C THR A 39 2.53 -13.88 -10.62
N VAL A 40 1.78 -14.84 -10.06
CA VAL A 40 2.24 -15.78 -9.03
C VAL A 40 2.31 -17.18 -9.64
N THR A 41 3.42 -17.88 -9.39
CA THR A 41 3.58 -19.27 -9.79
C THR A 41 2.81 -20.19 -8.84
N ASN A 42 2.26 -21.29 -9.37
CA ASN A 42 1.56 -22.30 -8.58
C ASN A 42 2.50 -23.33 -7.94
N ASP A 43 3.81 -23.19 -8.14
CA ASP A 43 4.82 -24.09 -7.59
C ASP A 43 5.52 -23.45 -6.37
N ASP A 44 5.72 -24.26 -5.33
CA ASP A 44 6.48 -23.88 -4.14
C ASP A 44 7.44 -25.00 -3.72
N ASP A 45 8.67 -24.63 -3.33
CA ASP A 45 9.70 -25.53 -2.80
C ASP A 45 9.90 -25.28 -1.28
N PRO A 46 9.36 -26.13 -0.41
CA PRO A 46 9.46 -25.98 1.05
C PRO A 46 10.88 -26.14 1.62
N THR A 47 11.84 -26.66 0.85
CA THR A 47 13.19 -26.98 1.35
C THR A 47 14.13 -25.77 1.37
N LEU A 48 13.74 -24.66 0.74
CA LEU A 48 14.56 -23.46 0.63
C LEU A 48 14.82 -22.83 2.01
N PRO A 49 16.09 -22.48 2.35
CA PRO A 49 16.42 -21.91 3.65
C PRO A 49 15.91 -20.48 3.79
N VAL A 50 15.09 -20.25 4.80
CA VAL A 50 14.41 -18.95 5.02
C VAL A 50 15.08 -18.12 6.13
N TRP A 51 15.49 -18.79 7.21
CA TRP A 51 16.07 -18.19 8.40
C TRP A 51 17.60 -18.02 8.26
N THR A 52 18.03 -17.03 7.49
CA THR A 52 19.46 -16.80 7.21
C THR A 52 19.96 -15.51 7.83
N PHE A 53 21.28 -15.42 8.03
CA PHE A 53 21.93 -14.18 8.48
C PHE A 53 21.65 -13.00 7.55
N ARG A 54 21.64 -13.24 6.23
CA ARG A 54 21.37 -12.21 5.21
C ARG A 54 19.99 -11.61 5.37
N MET A 55 18.98 -12.46 5.57
CA MET A 55 17.60 -12.04 5.76
C MET A 55 17.45 -11.13 6.99
N TRP A 56 18.02 -11.53 8.13
CA TRP A 56 18.00 -10.72 9.36
C TRP A 56 18.79 -9.43 9.24
N PHE A 57 20.02 -9.49 8.72
CA PHE A 57 20.90 -8.34 8.60
C PHE A 57 20.32 -7.29 7.63
N LEU A 58 19.96 -7.71 6.41
CA LEU A 58 19.40 -6.80 5.41
C LEU A 58 18.00 -6.33 5.82
N GLY A 59 17.14 -7.21 6.33
CA GLY A 59 15.79 -6.85 6.78
C GLY A 59 15.80 -5.81 7.90
N LEU A 60 16.55 -6.03 8.98
CA LEU A 60 16.61 -5.09 10.10
C LEU A 60 17.26 -3.76 9.70
N LEU A 61 18.34 -3.81 8.92
CA LEU A 61 19.01 -2.61 8.42
C LEU A 61 18.08 -1.77 7.54
N SER A 62 17.39 -2.42 6.61
CA SER A 62 16.44 -1.77 5.72
C SER A 62 15.24 -1.18 6.48
N CYS A 63 14.69 -1.91 7.45
CA CYS A 63 13.63 -1.40 8.32
C CYS A 63 14.06 -0.11 9.05
N ALA A 64 15.24 -0.14 9.68
CA ALA A 64 15.76 1.00 10.44
C ALA A 64 16.04 2.22 9.55
N ILE A 65 16.70 2.02 8.40
CA ILE A 65 16.99 3.10 7.45
C ILE A 65 15.69 3.70 6.93
N LEU A 66 14.74 2.88 6.53
CA LEU A 66 13.51 3.34 5.89
C LEU A 66 12.61 4.10 6.87
N SER A 67 12.50 3.60 8.10
CA SER A 67 11.80 4.29 9.19
C SER A 67 12.42 5.65 9.49
N PHE A 68 13.76 5.74 9.56
CA PHE A 68 14.45 7.00 9.77
C PHE A 68 14.24 7.99 8.61
N LEU A 69 14.41 7.54 7.37
CA LEU A 69 14.29 8.40 6.19
C LEU A 69 12.86 8.97 6.07
N ASN A 70 11.84 8.11 6.20
CA ASN A 70 10.46 8.56 6.11
C ASN A 70 10.08 9.50 7.26
N GLN A 71 10.54 9.22 8.48
CA GLN A 71 10.31 10.15 9.59
C GLN A 71 11.04 11.49 9.37
N PHE A 72 12.24 11.48 8.82
CA PHE A 72 13.00 12.69 8.52
C PHE A 72 12.35 13.53 7.42
N PHE A 73 11.92 12.91 6.32
CA PHE A 73 11.26 13.60 5.21
C PHE A 73 9.85 14.09 5.54
N SER A 74 9.18 13.50 6.53
CA SER A 74 7.83 13.91 6.94
C SER A 74 7.73 15.36 7.44
N TYR A 75 8.81 15.93 7.96
CA TYR A 75 8.83 17.33 8.42
C TYR A 75 9.04 18.36 7.31
N ARG A 76 9.19 17.91 6.06
CA ARG A 76 9.29 18.82 4.91
C ARG A 76 7.91 19.35 4.51
N THR A 77 7.89 20.54 3.94
CA THR A 77 6.67 21.15 3.37
C THR A 77 6.02 20.25 2.30
N GLU A 78 6.86 19.57 1.52
CA GLU A 78 6.48 18.53 0.57
C GLU A 78 7.08 17.20 1.05
N PRO A 79 6.31 16.37 1.76
CA PRO A 79 6.82 15.13 2.33
C PRO A 79 7.17 14.15 1.20
N LEU A 80 8.34 13.53 1.32
CA LEU A 80 8.79 12.47 0.42
C LEU A 80 8.66 11.14 1.13
N ILE A 81 7.99 10.18 0.49
CA ILE A 81 7.83 8.83 1.02
C ILE A 81 8.68 7.87 0.22
N VAL A 82 9.66 7.26 0.89
CA VAL A 82 10.46 6.17 0.35
C VAL A 82 9.76 4.87 0.69
N THR A 83 9.37 4.12 -0.34
CA THR A 83 8.65 2.86 -0.19
C THR A 83 9.62 1.68 -0.10
N GLN A 84 9.12 0.55 0.39
CA GLN A 84 9.85 -0.72 0.43
C GLN A 84 10.37 -1.21 -0.94
N ILE A 85 9.82 -0.74 -2.06
CA ILE A 85 10.26 -1.12 -3.42
C ILE A 85 11.73 -0.74 -3.63
N THR A 86 12.18 0.38 -3.08
CA THR A 86 13.60 0.79 -3.17
C THR A 86 14.51 -0.23 -2.50
N VAL A 87 14.10 -0.75 -1.34
CA VAL A 87 14.83 -1.81 -0.65
C VAL A 87 14.82 -3.08 -1.49
N GLN A 88 13.66 -3.47 -2.01
CA GLN A 88 13.51 -4.66 -2.85
C GLN A 88 14.44 -4.65 -4.08
N VAL A 89 14.59 -3.49 -4.75
CA VAL A 89 15.54 -3.32 -5.85
C VAL A 89 16.98 -3.43 -5.37
N ALA A 90 17.32 -2.80 -4.25
CA ALA A 90 18.69 -2.75 -3.73
C ALA A 90 19.16 -4.10 -3.14
N THR A 91 18.27 -4.86 -2.51
CA THR A 91 18.60 -6.11 -1.82
C THR A 91 18.91 -7.25 -2.77
N LEU A 92 18.46 -7.19 -4.03
CA LEU A 92 18.76 -8.20 -5.02
C LEU A 92 20.28 -8.30 -5.33
N PRO A 93 20.96 -7.25 -5.83
CA PRO A 93 22.40 -7.32 -6.08
C PRO A 93 23.20 -7.52 -4.80
N ILE A 94 22.80 -6.90 -3.68
CA ILE A 94 23.47 -7.04 -2.38
C ILE A 94 23.34 -8.47 -1.86
N GLY A 95 22.16 -9.09 -1.95
CA GLY A 95 21.89 -10.45 -1.52
C GLY A 95 22.73 -11.47 -2.30
N HIS A 96 22.82 -11.32 -3.63
CA HIS A 96 23.69 -12.15 -4.46
C HIS A 96 25.18 -11.91 -4.18
N PHE A 97 25.59 -10.67 -3.92
CA PHE A 97 26.96 -10.36 -3.53
C PHE A 97 27.32 -11.01 -2.19
N MET A 98 26.45 -10.89 -1.18
CA MET A 98 26.61 -11.55 0.12
C MET A 98 26.60 -13.08 -0.02
N ALA A 99 25.79 -13.65 -0.92
CA ALA A 99 25.82 -15.08 -1.18
C ALA A 99 27.14 -15.56 -1.80
N ARG A 100 27.88 -14.71 -2.51
CA ARG A 100 29.21 -15.04 -3.07
C ARG A 100 30.35 -14.80 -2.08
N VAL A 101 30.23 -13.79 -1.23
CA VAL A 101 31.32 -13.35 -0.33
C VAL A 101 31.26 -14.02 1.04
N LEU A 102 30.07 -14.31 1.57
CA LEU A 102 29.95 -14.86 2.92
C LEU A 102 30.44 -16.31 2.98
N PRO A 103 31.19 -16.67 4.03
CA PRO A 103 31.74 -18.00 4.16
C PRO A 103 30.65 -19.02 4.47
N THR A 104 30.77 -20.21 3.87
CA THR A 104 29.92 -21.38 4.13
C THR A 104 30.39 -22.18 5.35
N THR A 105 31.40 -21.69 6.07
CA THR A 105 31.97 -22.36 7.24
C THR A 105 30.97 -22.38 8.40
N LYS A 106 30.87 -23.54 9.04
CA LYS A 106 30.06 -23.78 10.24
C LYS A 106 30.75 -23.14 11.44
N PHE A 107 30.17 -22.08 12.00
CA PHE A 107 30.68 -21.46 13.22
C PHE A 107 30.08 -22.15 14.45
N ARG A 108 30.94 -22.50 15.41
CA ARG A 108 30.52 -22.90 16.76
C ARG A 108 30.37 -21.64 17.60
N ILE A 109 29.17 -21.35 18.08
CA ILE A 109 28.96 -20.26 19.04
C ILE A 109 29.53 -20.70 20.40
N PRO A 110 30.47 -19.97 21.01
CA PRO A 110 30.95 -20.28 22.35
C PRO A 110 29.80 -20.12 23.36
N GLY A 111 29.38 -21.21 24.01
CA GLY A 111 28.35 -21.19 25.08
C GLY A 111 27.00 -21.81 24.72
N LEU A 112 26.71 -22.05 23.44
CA LEU A 112 25.59 -22.91 23.00
C LEU A 112 26.21 -24.24 22.57
N GLY A 113 25.73 -25.36 23.13
CA GLY A 113 26.34 -26.69 22.97
C GLY A 113 26.59 -27.10 21.50
N SER A 114 27.37 -28.17 21.31
CA SER A 114 27.89 -28.66 20.01
C SER A 114 26.83 -29.01 18.95
N GLU A 115 25.55 -28.82 19.22
CA GLU A 115 24.41 -29.11 18.34
C GLU A 115 23.93 -27.88 17.53
N HIS A 116 24.35 -26.66 17.89
CA HIS A 116 23.97 -25.43 17.17
C HIS A 116 25.13 -24.87 16.34
N LEU A 117 25.45 -25.54 15.23
CA LEU A 117 26.37 -25.04 14.22
C LEU A 117 25.67 -23.96 13.39
N VAL A 118 26.08 -22.70 13.51
CA VAL A 118 25.51 -21.61 12.71
C VAL A 118 26.26 -21.49 11.41
N ILE A 119 25.54 -21.67 10.30
CA ILE A 119 26.06 -21.48 8.95
C ILE A 119 25.70 -20.06 8.51
N LEU A 120 26.73 -19.25 8.24
CA LEU A 120 26.53 -17.85 7.84
C LEU A 120 25.93 -17.74 6.43
N ASN A 121 26.29 -18.68 5.54
CA ASN A 121 25.83 -18.78 4.17
C ASN A 121 25.30 -20.20 3.88
N PRO A 122 23.98 -20.46 4.04
CA PRO A 122 23.41 -21.79 3.85
C PRO A 122 23.22 -22.17 2.37
N GLY A 123 23.34 -21.22 1.44
CA GLY A 123 23.10 -21.48 0.02
C GLY A 123 22.90 -20.19 -0.79
N PRO A 124 22.57 -20.34 -2.10
CA PRO A 124 22.33 -19.21 -2.98
C PRO A 124 21.16 -18.35 -2.50
N PHE A 125 21.19 -17.06 -2.84
CA PHE A 125 20.11 -16.13 -2.51
C PHE A 125 18.79 -16.57 -3.16
N ASN A 126 17.75 -16.73 -2.34
CA ASN A 126 16.47 -17.29 -2.78
C ASN A 126 15.31 -16.28 -2.70
N VAL A 127 14.17 -16.63 -3.31
CA VAL A 127 12.98 -15.77 -3.35
C VAL A 127 12.40 -15.54 -1.95
N LYS A 128 12.45 -16.55 -1.07
CA LYS A 128 11.86 -16.46 0.28
C LYS A 128 12.63 -15.50 1.19
N GLU A 129 13.95 -15.55 1.16
CA GLU A 129 14.84 -14.58 1.81
C GLU A 129 14.53 -13.16 1.29
N HIS A 130 14.40 -13.00 -0.03
CA HIS A 130 14.13 -11.69 -0.65
C HIS A 130 12.75 -11.12 -0.27
N VAL A 131 11.71 -11.94 -0.31
CA VAL A 131 10.36 -11.56 0.11
C VAL A 131 10.34 -11.19 1.60
N LEU A 132 11.04 -11.94 2.46
CA LEU A 132 11.10 -11.61 3.88
C LEU A 132 11.84 -10.30 4.15
N ILE A 133 12.96 -10.04 3.49
CA ILE A 133 13.65 -8.75 3.60
C ILE A 133 12.70 -7.60 3.21
N THR A 134 11.88 -7.82 2.17
CA THR A 134 10.86 -6.85 1.74
C THR A 134 9.78 -6.65 2.81
N ILE A 135 9.32 -7.72 3.49
CA ILE A 135 8.36 -7.61 4.60
C ILE A 135 8.94 -6.78 5.77
N PHE A 136 10.22 -6.96 6.09
CA PHE A 136 10.89 -6.12 7.09
C PHE A 136 10.97 -4.65 6.65
N ALA A 137 11.30 -4.40 5.38
CA ALA A 137 11.28 -3.06 4.83
C ALA A 137 9.88 -2.45 4.89
N ASN A 138 8.84 -3.25 4.63
CA ASN A 138 7.45 -2.81 4.71
C ASN A 138 7.12 -2.23 6.08
N ALA A 139 7.51 -2.94 7.15
CA ALA A 139 7.31 -2.49 8.53
C ALA A 139 7.99 -1.14 8.79
N GLY A 140 9.13 -0.87 8.15
CA GLY A 140 9.82 0.43 8.22
C GLY A 140 9.17 1.56 7.40
N SER A 141 8.49 1.24 6.29
CA SER A 141 7.78 2.23 5.47
C SER A 141 6.27 2.35 5.74
N ALA A 142 5.73 1.51 6.63
CA ALA A 142 4.30 1.42 6.92
C ALA A 142 3.43 1.37 5.64
N PHE A 143 3.70 0.42 4.73
CA PHE A 143 2.99 0.28 3.45
C PHE A 143 2.99 1.54 2.54
N GLY A 144 3.94 2.45 2.72
CA GLY A 144 3.97 3.71 1.97
C GLY A 144 3.13 4.84 2.58
N SER A 145 2.63 4.68 3.81
CA SER A 145 2.08 5.77 4.63
C SER A 145 3.19 6.51 5.42
N GLY A 146 4.41 5.95 5.44
CA GLY A 146 5.64 6.66 5.79
C GLY A 146 5.96 6.68 7.29
N LEU A 147 5.07 7.20 8.13
CA LEU A 147 5.39 7.55 9.53
C LEU A 147 4.49 6.86 10.55
N ALA A 148 5.05 6.58 11.73
CA ALA A 148 4.26 6.16 12.88
C ALA A 148 3.43 7.37 13.36
N TYR A 149 2.13 7.39 13.05
CA TYR A 149 1.22 8.53 13.32
C TYR A 149 1.31 9.05 14.76
N ALA A 150 1.51 8.14 15.71
CA ALA A 150 1.71 8.42 17.12
C ALA A 150 2.90 9.36 17.43
N VAL A 151 3.92 9.44 16.57
CA VAL A 151 5.02 10.41 16.67
C VAL A 151 4.50 11.85 16.55
N GLY A 152 3.47 12.08 15.71
CA GLY A 152 2.81 13.36 15.59
C GLY A 152 2.24 13.87 16.92
N ILE A 153 1.64 12.97 17.71
CA ILE A 153 1.10 13.28 19.05
C ILE A 153 2.23 13.79 19.96
N VAL A 154 3.36 13.07 19.99
CA VAL A 154 4.53 13.45 20.80
C VAL A 154 5.09 14.81 20.37
N ASN A 155 5.15 15.08 19.06
CA ASN A 155 5.60 16.36 18.52
C ASN A 155 4.67 17.50 18.91
N ILE A 156 3.36 17.30 18.84
CA ILE A 156 2.35 18.29 19.22
C ILE A 156 2.49 18.65 20.70
N ILE A 157 2.61 17.65 21.58
CA ILE A 157 2.80 17.85 23.03
C ILE A 157 4.06 18.68 23.32
N LYS A 158 5.18 18.36 22.66
CA LYS A 158 6.47 19.04 22.89
C LYS A 158 6.54 20.43 22.26
N LYS A 159 6.08 20.59 21.02
CA LYS A 159 6.33 21.80 20.21
C LYS A 159 5.19 22.82 20.25
N PHE A 160 3.93 22.36 20.32
CA PHE A 160 2.77 23.25 20.38
C PHE A 160 2.29 23.51 21.80
N TYR A 161 2.21 22.47 22.64
CA TYR A 161 1.78 22.62 24.03
C TYR A 161 2.92 22.90 25.03
N PHE A 162 4.17 22.87 24.58
CA PHE A 162 5.37 23.12 25.39
C PHE A 162 5.46 22.26 26.66
N ARG A 163 4.90 21.04 26.64
CA ARG A 163 4.92 20.13 27.79
C ARG A 163 6.05 19.11 27.66
N LYS A 164 6.54 18.66 28.82
CA LYS A 164 7.56 17.60 28.91
C LYS A 164 6.88 16.25 28.99
N ILE A 165 7.10 15.41 27.97
CA ILE A 165 6.76 13.98 27.98
C ILE A 165 8.04 13.17 28.11
N SER A 166 8.02 12.14 28.96
CA SER A 166 9.17 11.26 29.14
C SER A 166 9.43 10.41 27.90
N PHE A 167 10.68 9.99 27.71
CA PHE A 167 11.05 9.10 26.60
C PHE A 167 10.28 7.78 26.67
N ILE A 168 10.18 7.19 27.87
CA ILE A 168 9.50 5.90 28.09
C ILE A 168 8.01 6.03 27.75
N ALA A 169 7.32 7.08 28.22
CA ALA A 169 5.91 7.29 27.88
C ALA A 169 5.70 7.46 26.36
N SER A 170 6.58 8.24 25.70
CA SER A 170 6.51 8.44 24.25
C SER A 170 6.75 7.13 23.49
N TRP A 171 7.75 6.35 23.90
CA TRP A 171 8.12 5.09 23.27
C TRP A 171 7.03 4.02 23.47
N LEU A 172 6.47 3.91 24.67
CA LEU A 172 5.35 3.02 24.97
C LEU A 172 4.09 3.41 24.17
N LEU A 173 3.79 4.70 24.08
CA LEU A 173 2.67 5.19 23.26
C LEU A 173 2.85 4.81 21.79
N ILE A 174 4.05 5.00 21.23
CA ILE A 174 4.31 4.66 19.82
C ILE A 174 4.27 3.14 19.61
N ILE A 175 4.99 2.35 20.40
CA ILE A 175 5.08 0.90 20.19
C ILE A 175 3.73 0.20 20.38
N THR A 176 2.93 0.62 21.37
CA THR A 176 1.64 -0.02 21.62
C THR A 176 0.66 0.23 20.49
N THR A 177 0.63 1.42 19.89
CA THR A 177 -0.23 1.69 18.73
C THR A 177 0.12 0.82 17.51
N GLN A 178 1.40 0.57 17.26
CA GLN A 178 1.85 -0.26 16.13
C GLN A 178 1.57 -1.74 16.38
N VAL A 179 1.91 -2.24 17.58
CA VAL A 179 1.72 -3.65 17.94
C VAL A 179 0.23 -4.01 17.99
N LEU A 180 -0.63 -3.11 18.46
CA LEU A 180 -2.08 -3.30 18.49
C LEU A 180 -2.65 -3.55 17.08
N GLY A 181 -2.15 -2.85 16.05
CA GLY A 181 -2.50 -3.10 14.66
C GLY A 181 -2.15 -4.52 14.17
N TYR A 182 -0.94 -5.00 14.50
CA TYR A 182 -0.54 -6.39 14.18
C TYR A 182 -1.38 -7.44 14.92
N GLY A 183 -1.86 -7.13 16.13
CA GLY A 183 -2.82 -7.96 16.85
C GLY A 183 -4.13 -8.14 16.09
N TRP A 184 -4.74 -7.05 15.61
CA TRP A 184 -5.97 -7.11 14.80
C TRP A 184 -5.77 -7.85 13.48
N ALA A 185 -4.68 -7.56 12.77
CA ALA A 185 -4.37 -8.22 11.51
C ALA A 185 -4.27 -9.75 11.67
N GLY A 186 -3.70 -10.22 12.78
CA GLY A 186 -3.60 -11.66 13.08
C GLY A 186 -4.95 -12.32 13.35
N LEU A 187 -5.86 -11.64 14.05
CA LEU A 187 -7.22 -12.14 14.31
C LEU A 187 -8.08 -12.19 13.05
N LEU A 188 -7.87 -11.24 12.14
CA LEU A 188 -8.63 -11.10 10.89
C LEU A 188 -8.00 -11.85 9.71
N ARG A 189 -6.82 -12.47 9.87
CA ARG A 189 -6.10 -13.23 8.82
C ARG A 189 -7.02 -14.20 8.07
N LYS A 190 -7.84 -14.97 8.81
CA LYS A 190 -8.76 -15.96 8.23
C LYS A 190 -9.75 -15.34 7.24
N TYR A 191 -10.21 -14.13 7.54
CA TYR A 191 -11.22 -13.44 6.73
C TYR A 191 -10.62 -12.62 5.59
N VAL A 192 -9.38 -12.14 5.77
CA VAL A 192 -8.78 -11.11 4.91
C VAL A 192 -7.71 -11.67 3.97
N VAL A 193 -7.16 -12.84 4.26
CA VAL A 193 -6.01 -13.43 3.55
C VAL A 193 -6.34 -14.76 2.89
N GLU A 194 -7.10 -15.64 3.55
CA GLU A 194 -7.43 -16.97 3.01
C GLU A 194 -8.37 -16.95 1.78
N PRO A 195 -9.32 -16.00 1.65
CA PRO A 195 -10.19 -15.94 0.47
C PRO A 195 -9.47 -15.43 -0.79
N ALA A 196 -9.59 -16.18 -1.90
CA ALA A 196 -8.94 -15.84 -3.18
C ALA A 196 -9.33 -14.48 -3.79
N HIS A 197 -10.55 -13.99 -3.50
CA HIS A 197 -11.00 -12.68 -4.01
C HIS A 197 -10.35 -11.50 -3.28
N MET A 198 -9.68 -11.73 -2.14
CA MET A 198 -8.93 -10.71 -1.41
C MET A 198 -7.46 -10.75 -1.81
N TRP A 199 -7.16 -10.18 -2.98
CA TRP A 199 -5.87 -10.37 -3.66
C TRP A 199 -4.83 -9.27 -3.41
N TRP A 200 -5.20 -8.16 -2.74
CA TRP A 200 -4.29 -7.10 -2.29
C TRP A 200 -3.35 -6.56 -3.38
N PRO A 201 -3.81 -5.63 -4.23
CA PRO A 201 -3.09 -5.27 -5.46
C PRO A 201 -1.68 -4.71 -5.25
N ASN A 202 -1.46 -3.89 -4.21
CA ASN A 202 -0.13 -3.39 -3.85
C ASN A 202 0.84 -4.52 -3.47
N THR A 203 0.37 -5.52 -2.73
CA THR A 203 1.18 -6.70 -2.39
C THR A 203 1.48 -7.54 -3.63
N LEU A 204 0.52 -7.65 -4.57
CA LEU A 204 0.73 -8.39 -5.81
C LEU A 204 1.88 -7.81 -6.64
N VAL A 205 1.96 -6.48 -6.74
CA VAL A 205 3.08 -5.80 -7.43
C VAL A 205 4.42 -6.17 -6.79
N GLN A 206 4.47 -6.27 -5.47
CA GLN A 206 5.69 -6.63 -4.75
C GLN A 206 6.07 -8.09 -4.99
N VAL A 207 5.11 -9.02 -4.93
CA VAL A 207 5.36 -10.45 -5.18
C VAL A 207 5.84 -10.65 -6.62
N HIS A 208 5.15 -10.03 -7.58
CA HIS A 208 5.54 -10.05 -8.98
C HIS A 208 6.94 -9.49 -9.20
N PHE A 209 7.24 -8.34 -8.61
CA PHE A 209 8.57 -7.74 -8.72
C PHE A 209 9.65 -8.62 -8.10
N SER A 210 9.38 -9.24 -6.95
CA SER A 210 10.31 -10.14 -6.26
C SER A 210 10.62 -11.38 -7.10
N GLY A 211 9.57 -12.05 -7.56
CA GLY A 211 9.68 -13.24 -8.40
C GLY A 211 10.33 -12.93 -9.73
N MET A 212 9.85 -11.90 -10.43
CA MET A 212 10.39 -11.47 -11.72
C MET A 212 11.86 -11.05 -11.59
N SER A 213 12.23 -10.26 -10.59
CA SER A 213 13.61 -9.78 -10.44
C SER A 213 14.59 -10.94 -10.20
N LEU A 214 14.19 -11.95 -9.45
CA LEU A 214 15.03 -13.11 -9.17
C LEU A 214 15.05 -14.11 -10.34
N ILE A 215 13.92 -14.31 -11.02
CA ILE A 215 13.85 -15.05 -12.28
C ILE A 215 14.73 -14.37 -13.32
N ILE A 216 14.62 -13.07 -13.52
CA ILE A 216 15.48 -12.29 -14.43
C ILE A 216 16.95 -12.46 -14.06
N PHE A 217 17.32 -12.44 -12.78
CA PHE A 217 18.71 -12.66 -12.40
C PHE A 217 19.19 -14.08 -12.72
N ARG A 218 18.34 -15.10 -12.56
CA ARG A 218 18.62 -16.48 -12.98
C ARG A 218 18.69 -16.59 -14.51
N THR A 219 17.76 -15.99 -15.23
CA THR A 219 17.66 -16.06 -16.70
C THR A 219 18.65 -15.15 -17.41
N LEU A 220 19.19 -14.10 -16.76
CA LEU A 220 20.34 -13.32 -17.26
C LEU A 220 21.62 -14.17 -17.26
N HIS A 221 21.66 -15.21 -16.41
CA HIS A 221 22.72 -16.21 -16.38
C HIS A 221 22.43 -17.42 -17.29
N GLU A 222 21.20 -17.59 -17.77
CA GLU A 222 20.89 -18.46 -18.91
C GLU A 222 21.08 -17.67 -20.21
N LYS A 223 21.68 -18.28 -21.23
CA LYS A 223 21.85 -17.59 -22.52
C LYS A 223 20.46 -17.38 -23.12
N GLU A 224 20.02 -16.12 -23.25
CA GLU A 224 18.84 -15.77 -24.05
C GLU A 224 18.97 -16.46 -25.41
N GLU A 225 17.97 -17.29 -25.77
CA GLU A 225 17.89 -17.86 -27.11
C GLU A 225 17.83 -16.72 -28.12
N LYS A 226 18.84 -16.67 -28.99
CA LYS A 226 19.02 -15.68 -30.05
C LYS A 226 17.88 -15.78 -31.08
N GLY A 227 16.72 -15.21 -30.78
CA GLY A 227 15.59 -15.25 -31.71
C GLY A 227 14.59 -14.10 -31.55
N ASP A 228 14.40 -13.57 -30.34
CA ASP A 228 13.33 -12.60 -30.10
C ASP A 228 13.88 -11.16 -30.03
N LYS A 229 13.41 -10.28 -30.93
CA LYS A 229 13.80 -8.85 -31.01
C LYS A 229 13.21 -7.99 -29.88
N ARG A 230 12.67 -8.61 -28.83
CA ARG A 230 12.04 -7.91 -27.71
C ARG A 230 13.12 -7.47 -26.72
N ILE A 231 13.06 -6.21 -26.29
CA ILE A 231 13.95 -5.68 -25.25
C ILE A 231 13.73 -6.53 -23.99
N SER A 232 14.81 -7.14 -23.48
CA SER A 232 14.79 -7.88 -22.21
C SER A 232 14.21 -7.00 -21.10
N ARG A 233 13.34 -7.57 -20.25
CA ARG A 233 12.59 -6.81 -19.21
C ARG A 233 13.51 -5.98 -18.31
N ALA A 234 14.73 -6.45 -18.04
CA ALA A 234 15.76 -5.73 -17.30
C ALA A 234 16.26 -4.47 -18.02
N LYS A 235 16.47 -4.55 -19.34
CA LYS A 235 16.89 -3.41 -20.17
C LYS A 235 15.79 -2.36 -20.22
N PHE A 236 14.53 -2.79 -20.36
CA PHE A 236 13.39 -1.88 -20.29
C PHE A 236 13.30 -1.18 -18.92
N PHE A 237 13.44 -1.92 -17.82
CA PHE A 237 13.48 -1.35 -16.48
C PHE A 237 14.58 -0.30 -16.32
N LEU A 238 15.80 -0.59 -16.79
CA LEU A 238 16.93 0.34 -16.66
C LEU A 238 16.72 1.60 -17.51
N VAL A 239 16.21 1.46 -18.74
CA VAL A 239 15.85 2.61 -19.58
C VAL A 239 14.78 3.46 -18.91
N ALA A 240 13.71 2.84 -18.40
CA ALA A 240 12.64 3.54 -17.70
C ALA A 240 13.16 4.24 -16.43
N LEU A 241 14.05 3.62 -15.68
CA LEU A 241 14.67 4.20 -14.49
C LEU A 241 15.51 5.44 -14.83
N VAL A 242 16.35 5.37 -15.86
CA VAL A 242 17.18 6.50 -16.31
C VAL A 242 16.30 7.63 -16.87
N CYS A 243 15.29 7.30 -17.67
CA CYS A 243 14.33 8.28 -18.19
C CYS A 243 13.55 8.95 -17.05
N SER A 244 13.06 8.18 -16.07
CA SER A 244 12.32 8.72 -14.91
C SER A 244 13.21 9.59 -14.03
N PHE A 245 14.45 9.18 -13.78
CA PHE A 245 15.43 9.98 -13.03
C PHE A 245 15.75 11.30 -13.74
N SER A 246 15.95 11.24 -15.06
CA SER A 246 16.24 12.42 -15.88
C SER A 246 15.02 13.35 -15.96
N TRP A 247 13.82 12.77 -16.09
CA TRP A 247 12.57 13.54 -16.07
C TRP A 247 12.39 14.22 -14.73
N TYR A 248 12.64 13.54 -13.60
CA TYR A 248 12.46 14.12 -12.26
C TYR A 248 13.29 15.40 -12.02
N ALA A 249 14.51 15.47 -12.57
CA ALA A 249 15.32 16.69 -12.49
C ALA A 249 14.70 17.89 -13.22
N PHE A 250 13.80 17.63 -14.18
CA PHE A 250 13.21 18.67 -15.02
C PHE A 250 12.11 19.48 -14.30
N PRO A 251 10.97 18.92 -13.85
CA PRO A 251 10.00 19.66 -13.05
C PRO A 251 10.55 19.98 -11.65
N GLY A 252 11.43 19.14 -11.08
CA GLY A 252 11.92 19.35 -9.71
C GLY A 252 12.97 20.46 -9.56
N TYR A 253 13.78 20.73 -10.59
CA TYR A 253 14.90 21.67 -10.46
C TYR A 253 15.07 22.63 -11.64
N LEU A 254 15.04 22.12 -12.88
CA LEU A 254 15.33 22.94 -14.06
C LEU A 254 14.16 23.85 -14.46
N PHE A 255 12.93 23.37 -14.34
CA PHE A 255 11.73 24.07 -14.78
C PHE A 255 10.53 23.75 -13.88
N THR A 256 10.48 24.41 -12.72
CA THR A 256 9.47 24.17 -11.67
C THR A 256 8.04 24.53 -12.06
N THR A 257 7.83 25.34 -13.10
CA THR A 257 6.50 25.65 -13.62
C THR A 257 5.76 24.41 -14.14
N LEU A 258 6.47 23.35 -14.54
CA LEU A 258 5.85 22.09 -14.99
C LEU A 258 5.16 21.32 -13.86
N THR A 259 5.54 21.57 -12.60
CA THR A 259 4.90 20.96 -11.44
C THR A 259 3.47 21.47 -11.26
N ASN A 260 3.16 22.71 -11.67
CA ASN A 260 1.80 23.24 -11.57
C ASN A 260 1.48 24.23 -12.71
N ILE A 261 0.92 23.69 -13.79
CA ILE A 261 0.47 24.45 -14.95
C ILE A 261 -1.00 24.83 -14.75
N SER A 262 -1.23 26.00 -14.15
CA SER A 262 -2.58 26.54 -13.95
C SER A 262 -3.04 27.32 -15.19
N TRP A 263 -3.66 26.64 -16.17
CA TRP A 263 -4.10 27.25 -17.44
C TRP A 263 -5.09 28.42 -17.24
N VAL A 264 -5.99 28.30 -16.26
CA VAL A 264 -6.97 29.34 -15.91
C VAL A 264 -6.28 30.64 -15.45
N CYS A 265 -5.20 30.52 -14.68
CA CYS A 265 -4.39 31.67 -14.27
C CYS A 265 -3.64 32.31 -15.46
N TRP A 266 -3.29 31.51 -16.47
CA TRP A 266 -2.55 31.98 -17.63
C TRP A 266 -3.44 32.79 -18.58
N ILE A 267 -4.68 32.33 -18.83
CA ILE A 267 -5.67 33.07 -19.63
C ILE A 267 -6.07 34.37 -18.93
N PHE A 268 -6.35 34.32 -17.62
CA PHE A 268 -6.91 35.45 -16.87
C PHE A 268 -5.91 36.05 -15.87
N SER A 269 -4.73 36.41 -16.37
CA SER A 269 -3.58 36.90 -15.58
C SER A 269 -3.81 38.15 -14.74
N LYS A 270 -4.90 38.90 -14.96
CA LYS A 270 -5.24 40.12 -14.20
C LYS A 270 -6.40 39.93 -13.22
N SER A 271 -7.07 38.78 -13.22
CA SER A 271 -8.26 38.56 -12.38
C SER A 271 -7.90 37.81 -11.10
N VAL A 272 -8.13 38.46 -9.96
CA VAL A 272 -7.92 37.84 -8.64
C VAL A 272 -8.84 36.62 -8.45
N ARG A 273 -10.08 36.68 -8.96
CA ARG A 273 -11.03 35.56 -8.88
C ARG A 273 -10.54 34.36 -9.70
N ALA A 274 -10.00 34.60 -10.89
CA ALA A 274 -9.44 33.53 -11.72
C ALA A 274 -8.20 32.89 -11.07
N HIS A 275 -7.38 33.68 -10.38
CA HIS A 275 -6.25 33.15 -9.62
C HIS A 275 -6.67 32.31 -8.41
N GLN A 276 -7.72 32.72 -7.67
CA GLN A 276 -8.25 31.95 -6.55
C GLN A 276 -8.87 30.62 -7.00
N ILE A 277 -9.52 30.59 -8.17
CA ILE A 277 -10.12 29.38 -8.73
C ILE A 277 -9.06 28.48 -9.37
N GLY A 278 -8.17 29.06 -10.17
CA GLY A 278 -7.26 28.31 -11.04
C GLY A 278 -5.93 27.90 -10.43
N SER A 279 -5.44 28.60 -9.39
CA SER A 279 -4.11 28.33 -8.84
C SER A 279 -4.10 27.01 -8.07
N GLY A 280 -3.27 26.05 -8.48
CA GLY A 280 -3.17 24.77 -7.75
C GLY A 280 -2.33 24.83 -6.47
N MET A 281 -1.51 25.86 -6.25
CA MET A 281 -0.70 26.00 -5.03
C MET A 281 -1.34 26.92 -3.97
N ARG A 282 -2.13 27.89 -4.40
CA ARG A 282 -2.68 28.96 -3.53
C ARG A 282 -4.18 29.15 -3.67
N GLY A 283 -4.83 28.34 -4.51
CA GLY A 283 -6.26 28.42 -4.81
C GLY A 283 -6.88 27.03 -4.87
N LEU A 284 -8.04 26.94 -5.52
CA LEU A 284 -8.80 25.69 -5.64
C LEU A 284 -8.21 24.71 -6.68
N GLY A 285 -7.28 25.16 -7.54
CA GLY A 285 -6.61 24.31 -8.53
C GLY A 285 -7.48 23.84 -9.69
N VAL A 286 -8.60 24.52 -9.98
CA VAL A 286 -9.50 24.13 -11.08
C VAL A 286 -8.77 24.32 -12.42
N GLY A 287 -8.60 23.22 -13.17
CA GLY A 287 -7.88 23.22 -14.45
C GLY A 287 -6.37 23.35 -14.32
N ALA A 288 -5.81 23.10 -13.13
CA ALA A 288 -4.37 22.94 -12.95
C ALA A 288 -3.94 21.55 -13.43
N ILE A 289 -2.91 21.51 -14.27
CA ILE A 289 -2.31 20.29 -14.81
C ILE A 289 -0.89 20.19 -14.27
N THR A 290 -0.48 19.00 -13.84
CA THR A 290 0.89 18.73 -13.44
C THR A 290 1.51 17.70 -14.38
N LEU A 291 2.77 17.94 -14.79
CA LEU A 291 3.59 16.93 -15.48
C LEU A 291 4.63 16.31 -14.53
N ASP A 292 4.53 16.62 -13.24
CA ASP A 292 5.40 16.10 -12.20
C ASP A 292 4.75 14.88 -11.55
N TRP A 293 5.35 13.71 -11.80
CA TRP A 293 4.86 12.46 -11.23
C TRP A 293 4.89 12.47 -9.70
N THR A 294 5.80 13.21 -9.07
CA THR A 294 5.85 13.28 -7.61
C THR A 294 4.72 14.10 -7.02
N ALA A 295 4.27 15.15 -7.70
CA ALA A 295 3.06 15.87 -7.33
C ALA A 295 1.79 15.03 -7.50
N VAL A 296 1.75 14.12 -8.49
CA VAL A 296 0.63 13.16 -8.63
C VAL A 296 0.69 12.09 -7.53
N ALA A 297 1.86 11.47 -7.35
CA ALA A 297 2.04 10.33 -6.47
C ALA A 297 2.02 10.68 -4.97
N SER A 298 2.31 11.93 -4.60
CA SER A 298 2.29 12.38 -3.20
C SER A 298 0.88 12.42 -2.60
N PHE A 299 -0.15 12.64 -3.42
CA PHE A 299 -1.53 12.76 -2.96
C PHE A 299 -2.41 11.54 -3.30
N LEU A 300 -2.23 10.93 -4.48
CA LEU A 300 -3.05 9.78 -4.91
C LEU A 300 -2.36 8.42 -4.75
N SER A 301 -1.17 8.38 -4.16
CA SER A 301 -0.25 7.23 -4.22
C SER A 301 0.04 6.82 -5.67
N SER A 302 0.44 5.57 -5.94
CA SER A 302 0.67 5.12 -7.33
C SER A 302 -0.65 4.72 -8.01
N PRO A 303 -1.20 5.52 -8.95
CA PRO A 303 -2.46 5.19 -9.60
C PRO A 303 -2.34 3.96 -10.51
N LEU A 304 -1.12 3.60 -10.92
CA LEU A 304 -0.86 2.44 -11.79
C LEU A 304 -1.22 1.09 -11.15
N VAL A 305 -1.29 1.04 -9.82
CA VAL A 305 -1.59 -0.18 -9.08
C VAL A 305 -3.08 -0.33 -8.79
N SER A 306 -3.84 0.76 -8.90
CA SER A 306 -5.25 0.77 -8.56
C SER A 306 -6.13 0.48 -9.79
N PRO A 307 -7.21 -0.29 -9.65
CA PRO A 307 -8.10 -0.61 -10.76
C PRO A 307 -8.79 0.66 -11.29
N PHE A 308 -9.01 0.72 -12.60
CA PHE A 308 -9.58 1.90 -13.27
C PHE A 308 -10.91 2.36 -12.67
N PHE A 309 -11.79 1.42 -12.31
CA PHE A 309 -13.08 1.74 -11.69
C PHE A 309 -12.92 2.53 -10.38
N ALA A 310 -11.95 2.16 -9.53
CA ALA A 310 -11.70 2.86 -8.27
C ALA A 310 -11.19 4.29 -8.52
N ILE A 311 -10.32 4.47 -9.51
CA ILE A 311 -9.80 5.78 -9.93
C ILE A 311 -10.94 6.66 -10.46
N ALA A 312 -11.78 6.12 -11.35
CA ALA A 312 -12.90 6.85 -11.93
C ALA A 312 -13.91 7.29 -10.85
N ASN A 313 -14.21 6.42 -9.89
CA ASN A 313 -15.10 6.74 -8.77
C ASN A 313 -14.50 7.82 -7.85
N GLY A 314 -13.21 7.72 -7.52
CA GLY A 314 -12.50 8.73 -6.74
C GLY A 314 -12.48 10.09 -7.46
N PHE A 315 -12.25 10.10 -8.77
CA PHE A 315 -12.29 11.32 -9.58
C PHE A 315 -13.69 11.94 -9.63
N ALA A 316 -14.74 11.14 -9.78
CA ALA A 316 -16.12 11.63 -9.75
C ALA A 316 -16.46 12.26 -8.39
N GLY A 317 -16.07 11.62 -7.28
CA GLY A 317 -16.21 12.17 -5.94
C GLY A 317 -15.44 13.49 -5.75
N TYR A 318 -14.18 13.51 -6.19
CA TYR A 318 -13.35 14.72 -6.18
C TYR A 318 -13.99 15.87 -6.97
N ALA A 319 -14.45 15.60 -8.20
CA ALA A 319 -15.09 16.61 -9.05
C ALA A 319 -16.37 17.16 -8.40
N LEU A 320 -17.19 16.29 -7.80
CA LEU A 320 -18.39 16.71 -7.09
C LEU A 320 -18.05 17.60 -5.88
N ILE A 321 -17.09 17.20 -5.05
CA ILE A 321 -16.75 17.93 -3.83
C ILE A 321 -16.05 19.25 -4.15
N ILE A 322 -15.04 19.24 -5.02
CA ILE A 322 -14.21 20.42 -5.30
C ILE A 322 -14.87 21.36 -6.30
N TYR A 323 -15.58 20.87 -7.32
CA TYR A 323 -16.15 21.75 -8.36
C TYR A 323 -17.62 22.11 -8.13
N ILE A 324 -18.36 21.38 -7.27
CA ILE A 324 -19.77 21.67 -7.00
C ILE A 324 -19.93 22.10 -5.54
N VAL A 325 -19.64 21.20 -4.59
CA VAL A 325 -19.95 21.44 -3.16
C VAL A 325 -19.11 22.57 -2.57
N THR A 326 -17.80 22.61 -2.84
CA THR A 326 -16.90 23.63 -2.30
C THR A 326 -17.28 25.04 -2.78
N PRO A 327 -17.51 25.27 -4.09
CA PRO A 327 -18.12 26.50 -4.60
C PRO A 327 -19.42 26.90 -3.92
N ILE A 328 -20.39 25.98 -3.84
CA ILE A 328 -21.70 26.26 -3.26
C ILE A 328 -21.56 26.62 -1.78
N ALA A 329 -20.71 25.92 -1.03
CA ALA A 329 -20.48 26.23 0.37
C ALA A 329 -19.71 27.55 0.53
N TYR A 330 -18.70 27.82 -0.31
CA TYR A 330 -17.88 29.02 -0.22
C TYR A 330 -18.66 30.30 -0.58
N TRP A 331 -19.47 30.25 -1.64
CA TRP A 331 -20.28 31.38 -2.11
C TRP A 331 -21.70 31.42 -1.55
N GLY A 332 -22.23 30.29 -1.08
CA GLY A 332 -23.59 30.18 -0.53
C GLY A 332 -23.68 30.30 1.00
N LEU A 333 -22.62 30.01 1.76
CA LEU A 333 -22.54 30.30 3.21
C LEU A 333 -21.98 31.70 3.51
N ASP A 334 -21.81 32.52 2.47
CA ASP A 334 -21.51 33.94 2.48
C ASP A 334 -20.39 34.41 3.44
N LEU A 335 -19.15 34.00 3.15
CA LEU A 335 -17.94 34.62 3.72
C LEU A 335 -17.75 36.08 3.28
N TYR A 336 -18.48 36.55 2.25
CA TYR A 336 -18.40 37.92 1.75
C TYR A 336 -19.22 38.92 2.57
N ALA A 337 -20.11 38.45 3.46
CA ALA A 337 -20.86 39.33 4.35
C ALA A 337 -19.94 40.23 5.20
N ILE A 338 -18.75 39.77 5.57
CA ILE A 338 -17.82 40.44 6.49
C ILE A 338 -16.84 41.38 5.77
N VAL A 339 -16.93 41.46 4.44
CA VAL A 339 -16.00 42.21 3.61
C VAL A 339 -16.79 43.26 2.84
N ASN A 340 -16.42 44.53 2.97
CA ASN A 340 -17.11 45.62 2.27
C ASN A 340 -16.82 45.60 0.76
N ASP A 341 -17.54 46.42 -0.03
CA ASP A 341 -17.40 46.52 -1.50
C ASP A 341 -15.99 46.91 -1.97
N LYS A 342 -15.10 47.32 -1.06
CA LYS A 342 -13.69 47.65 -1.31
C LYS A 342 -12.72 46.55 -0.88
N PHE A 343 -13.22 45.35 -0.55
CA PHE A 343 -12.43 44.22 -0.07
C PHE A 343 -11.68 44.47 1.25
N GLN A 344 -12.16 45.40 2.07
CA GLN A 344 -11.64 45.62 3.42
C GLN A 344 -12.54 44.92 4.44
N LEU A 345 -11.92 44.42 5.51
CA LEU A 345 -12.64 43.77 6.60
C LEU A 345 -13.60 44.78 7.27
N ASP A 346 -14.89 44.48 7.27
CA ASP A 346 -15.91 45.26 7.96
C ASP A 346 -15.95 44.83 9.43
N ILE A 347 -15.33 45.64 10.29
CA ILE A 347 -15.16 45.33 11.71
C ILE A 347 -16.52 45.19 12.43
N ALA A 348 -17.56 45.91 11.98
CA ALA A 348 -18.88 45.86 12.60
C ALA A 348 -19.61 44.53 12.31
N LYS A 349 -19.54 44.04 11.06
CA LYS A 349 -20.08 42.72 10.70
C LYS A 349 -19.22 41.56 11.21
N TYR A 350 -17.91 41.79 11.36
CA TYR A 350 -16.97 40.85 11.94
C TYR A 350 -17.24 40.58 13.44
N GLU A 351 -17.64 41.60 14.20
CA GLU A 351 -18.05 41.43 15.59
C GLU A 351 -19.43 40.73 15.74
N GLU A 352 -20.33 40.93 14.78
CA GLU A 352 -21.68 40.30 14.76
C GLU A 352 -21.65 38.81 14.36
N GLN A 353 -20.83 38.43 13.37
CA GLN A 353 -20.70 37.03 12.91
C GLN A 353 -19.63 36.22 13.66
N GLY A 354 -18.72 36.88 14.38
CA GLY A 354 -17.66 36.24 15.15
C GLY A 354 -16.48 35.75 14.31
N ARG A 355 -15.42 35.28 14.99
CA ARG A 355 -14.19 34.81 14.34
C ARG A 355 -14.45 33.54 13.53
N ILE A 356 -14.35 33.61 12.21
CA ILE A 356 -14.22 32.43 11.36
C ILE A 356 -12.84 31.82 11.62
N GLN A 357 -12.77 30.78 12.44
CA GLN A 357 -11.51 30.11 12.76
C GLN A 357 -11.20 28.91 11.85
N LEU A 358 -12.10 28.54 10.95
CA LEU A 358 -11.97 27.34 10.10
C LEU A 358 -12.33 27.67 8.64
N SER A 359 -11.45 27.29 7.72
CA SER A 359 -11.72 27.36 6.28
C SER A 359 -12.93 26.49 5.92
N THR A 360 -13.80 26.96 5.02
CA THR A 360 -14.93 26.16 4.48
C THR A 360 -14.45 24.85 3.90
N LEU A 361 -13.29 24.85 3.24
CA LEU A 361 -12.67 23.63 2.71
C LEU A 361 -12.30 22.67 3.85
N PHE A 362 -11.72 23.18 4.93
CA PHE A 362 -11.35 22.36 6.09
C PHE A 362 -12.60 21.76 6.76
N ALA A 363 -13.66 22.56 6.95
CA ALA A 363 -14.92 22.09 7.53
C ALA A 363 -15.60 21.02 6.66
N LEU A 364 -15.63 21.21 5.34
CA LEU A 364 -16.17 20.24 4.40
C LEU A 364 -15.35 18.95 4.39
N THR A 365 -14.02 19.04 4.30
CA THR A 365 -13.15 17.85 4.34
C THR A 365 -13.38 17.06 5.62
N TYR A 366 -13.50 17.72 6.78
CA TYR A 366 -13.74 17.04 8.05
C TYR A 366 -15.14 16.41 8.12
N GLY A 367 -16.17 17.13 7.65
CA GLY A 367 -17.55 16.62 7.59
C GLY A 367 -17.69 15.41 6.65
N PHE A 368 -17.10 15.49 5.47
CA PHE A 368 -17.05 14.35 4.54
C PHE A 368 -16.15 13.22 5.03
N GLY A 369 -15.15 13.48 5.86
CA GLY A 369 -14.40 12.45 6.58
C GLY A 369 -15.32 11.58 7.43
N PHE A 370 -16.17 12.19 8.26
CA PHE A 370 -17.18 11.43 9.03
C PHE A 370 -18.24 10.76 8.16
N ALA A 371 -18.66 11.41 7.07
CA ALA A 371 -19.61 10.81 6.13
C ALA A 371 -19.00 9.58 5.42
N THR A 372 -17.70 9.62 5.13
CA THR A 372 -16.95 8.51 4.54
C THR A 372 -17.04 7.30 5.47
N ILE A 373 -16.74 7.46 6.76
CA ILE A 373 -16.83 6.39 7.77
C ILE A 373 -18.19 5.67 7.74
N ALA A 374 -19.30 6.44 7.75
CA ALA A 374 -20.65 5.88 7.68
C ALA A 374 -20.95 5.22 6.33
N SER A 375 -20.47 5.83 5.23
CA SER A 375 -20.58 5.30 3.88
C SER A 375 -19.84 3.97 3.71
N THR A 376 -18.63 3.85 4.28
CA THR A 376 -17.82 2.63 4.26
C THR A 376 -18.58 1.45 4.88
N LEU A 377 -19.14 1.64 6.07
CA LEU A 377 -19.94 0.62 6.76
C LEU A 377 -21.19 0.24 5.95
N THR A 378 -21.89 1.24 5.42
CA THR A 378 -23.11 1.03 4.62
C THR A 378 -22.80 0.28 3.32
N HIS A 379 -21.73 0.66 2.64
CA HIS A 379 -21.28 0.04 1.40
C HIS A 379 -20.88 -1.42 1.61
N VAL A 380 -20.06 -1.70 2.63
CA VAL A 380 -19.68 -3.07 2.96
C VAL A 380 -20.90 -3.89 3.39
N SER A 381 -21.80 -3.33 4.18
CA SER A 381 -23.01 -4.04 4.62
C SER A 381 -23.97 -4.37 3.47
N LEU A 382 -24.18 -3.46 2.51
CA LEU A 382 -25.12 -3.66 1.40
C LEU A 382 -24.55 -4.53 0.28
N PHE A 383 -23.32 -4.27 -0.14
CA PHE A 383 -22.73 -4.93 -1.31
C PHE A 383 -22.01 -6.21 -0.92
N TYR A 384 -21.20 -6.16 0.14
CA TYR A 384 -20.40 -7.30 0.58
C TYR A 384 -21.03 -8.06 1.76
N GLY A 385 -22.06 -7.53 2.42
CA GLY A 385 -22.60 -8.15 3.64
C GLY A 385 -23.17 -9.54 3.41
N ARG A 386 -23.86 -9.77 2.29
CA ARG A 386 -24.34 -11.11 1.91
C ARG A 386 -23.18 -12.05 1.65
N GLU A 387 -22.18 -11.60 0.90
CA GLU A 387 -20.99 -12.40 0.63
C GLU A 387 -20.22 -12.71 1.93
N ILE A 388 -20.04 -11.73 2.82
CA ILE A 388 -19.39 -11.93 4.12
C ILE A 388 -20.15 -12.96 4.97
N ILE A 389 -21.48 -12.91 5.01
CA ILE A 389 -22.31 -13.87 5.77
C ILE A 389 -22.27 -15.26 5.13
N ASP A 390 -22.40 -15.35 3.82
CA ASP A 390 -22.36 -16.61 3.09
C ASP A 390 -20.97 -17.24 3.20
N ARG A 391 -19.91 -16.44 3.22
CA ARG A 391 -18.53 -16.87 3.47
C ARG A 391 -18.27 -17.18 4.94
N PHE A 392 -18.89 -16.48 5.88
CA PHE A 392 -18.83 -16.84 7.30
C PHE A 392 -19.43 -18.23 7.52
N ARG A 393 -20.52 -18.55 6.80
CA ARG A 393 -21.13 -19.88 6.78
C ARG A 393 -20.30 -20.90 6.00
N ALA A 394 -19.73 -20.50 4.87
CA ALA A 394 -18.91 -21.36 4.01
C ALA A 394 -17.45 -21.50 4.50
N SER A 395 -17.00 -20.73 5.50
CA SER A 395 -15.65 -20.82 6.07
C SER A 395 -15.34 -22.20 6.67
N ASP A 396 -16.36 -23.03 6.84
CA ASP A 396 -16.25 -24.41 7.32
C ASP A 396 -16.31 -25.45 6.19
N GLN A 397 -16.79 -25.10 4.98
CA GLN A 397 -17.10 -26.06 3.90
C GLN A 397 -16.70 -25.60 2.48
N GLY A 398 -16.12 -24.41 2.32
CA GLY A 398 -15.82 -23.79 1.04
C GLY A 398 -14.58 -24.37 0.35
N LYS A 399 -14.55 -24.26 -0.99
CA LYS A 399 -13.40 -24.65 -1.81
C LYS A 399 -12.21 -23.73 -1.52
N GLU A 400 -11.10 -24.32 -1.11
CA GLU A 400 -9.87 -23.59 -0.78
C GLU A 400 -9.14 -23.12 -2.03
N ASP A 401 -8.52 -21.94 -1.94
CA ASP A 401 -7.64 -21.42 -2.98
C ASP A 401 -6.37 -22.28 -3.12
N VAL A 402 -5.79 -22.29 -4.33
CA VAL A 402 -4.56 -23.03 -4.65
C VAL A 402 -3.40 -22.58 -3.77
N HIS A 403 -3.26 -21.27 -3.55
CA HIS A 403 -2.18 -20.74 -2.71
C HIS A 403 -2.42 -21.04 -1.24
N THR A 404 -3.67 -21.04 -0.77
CA THR A 404 -4.02 -21.48 0.58
C THR A 404 -3.69 -22.96 0.79
N ARG A 405 -3.95 -23.81 -0.21
CA ARG A 405 -3.56 -25.23 -0.19
C ARG A 405 -2.05 -25.41 -0.15
N LEU A 406 -1.27 -24.63 -0.92
CA LEU A 406 0.19 -24.65 -0.88
C LEU A 406 0.73 -24.21 0.49
N MET A 407 0.08 -23.22 1.12
CA MET A 407 0.47 -22.72 2.44
C MET A 407 0.29 -23.76 3.57
N ARG A 408 -0.56 -24.79 3.40
CA ARG A 408 -0.71 -25.89 4.37
C ARG A 408 0.56 -26.73 4.57
N ASN A 409 1.50 -26.67 3.63
CA ASN A 409 2.81 -27.31 3.80
C ASN A 409 3.64 -26.66 4.92
N TYR A 410 3.26 -25.45 5.36
CA TYR A 410 3.89 -24.74 6.46
C TYR A 410 3.07 -24.87 7.73
N LYS A 411 3.77 -24.98 8.86
CA LYS A 411 3.13 -24.95 10.17
C LYS A 411 2.49 -23.59 10.40
N ASP A 412 1.18 -23.58 10.57
CA ASP A 412 0.46 -22.35 10.89
C ASP A 412 0.85 -21.75 12.24
N ILE A 413 0.79 -20.43 12.31
CA ILE A 413 1.03 -19.67 13.54
C ILE A 413 -0.20 -19.85 14.44
N PRO A 414 -0.02 -20.29 15.71
CA PRO A 414 -1.14 -20.43 16.63
C PRO A 414 -1.86 -19.10 16.88
N SER A 415 -3.19 -19.07 16.73
CA SER A 415 -3.98 -17.85 16.91
C SER A 415 -3.83 -17.21 18.29
N TRP A 416 -3.52 -18.01 19.33
CA TRP A 416 -3.28 -17.52 20.70
C TRP A 416 -2.14 -16.52 20.81
N TRP A 417 -1.16 -16.55 19.89
CA TRP A 417 -0.06 -15.57 19.88
C TRP A 417 -0.59 -14.15 19.66
N PHE A 418 -1.57 -13.99 18.75
CA PHE A 418 -2.19 -12.72 18.46
C PHE A 418 -3.09 -12.24 19.60
N TYR A 419 -3.84 -13.15 20.23
CA TYR A 419 -4.63 -12.82 21.43
C TYR A 419 -3.74 -12.36 22.59
N VAL A 420 -2.64 -13.06 22.86
CA VAL A 420 -1.68 -12.69 23.92
C VAL A 420 -1.05 -11.34 23.62
N LEU A 421 -0.60 -11.12 22.39
CA LEU A 421 -0.03 -9.85 21.95
C LEU A 421 -1.03 -8.71 22.15
N LEU A 422 -2.30 -8.91 21.77
CA LEU A 422 -3.35 -7.91 21.93
C LEU A 422 -3.65 -7.58 23.39
N VAL A 423 -3.80 -8.61 24.24
CA VAL A 423 -4.06 -8.44 25.68
C VAL A 423 -2.90 -7.72 26.36
N ILE A 424 -1.66 -8.10 26.09
CA ILE A 424 -0.48 -7.44 26.65
C ILE A 424 -0.42 -5.99 26.21
N THR A 425 -0.61 -5.72 24.92
CA THR A 425 -0.55 -4.35 24.40
C THR A 425 -1.67 -3.48 24.98
N LEU A 426 -2.90 -3.99 25.06
CA LEU A 426 -4.01 -3.27 25.66
C LEU A 426 -3.77 -2.99 27.15
N ALA A 427 -3.21 -3.94 27.89
CA ALA A 427 -2.84 -3.75 29.29
C ALA A 427 -1.75 -2.68 29.48
N VAL A 428 -0.73 -2.67 28.62
CA VAL A 428 0.32 -1.64 28.64
C VAL A 428 -0.25 -0.26 28.28
N SER A 429 -1.12 -0.17 27.27
CA SER A 429 -1.80 1.07 26.89
C SER A 429 -2.72 1.58 28.01
N LEU A 430 -3.48 0.70 28.68
CA LEU A 430 -4.28 1.06 29.85
C LEU A 430 -3.42 1.55 31.00
N GLY A 431 -2.30 0.87 31.28
CA GLY A 431 -1.33 1.32 32.27
C GLY A 431 -0.79 2.72 31.96
N LEU A 432 -0.53 3.02 30.69
CA LEU A 432 -0.11 4.34 30.24
C LEU A 432 -1.22 5.40 30.41
N CYS A 433 -2.49 5.07 30.14
CA CYS A 433 -3.61 5.98 30.38
C CYS A 433 -3.91 6.22 31.87
N ILE A 434 -3.64 5.25 32.75
CA ILE A 434 -3.93 5.36 34.19
C ILE A 434 -2.76 6.00 34.94
N PHE A 435 -1.55 5.46 34.78
CA PHE A 435 -0.38 5.87 35.57
C PHE A 435 0.38 7.07 34.97
N LEU A 436 0.25 7.30 33.66
CA LEU A 436 0.93 8.40 32.94
C LEU A 436 -0.08 9.40 32.38
N ASN A 437 -1.28 9.49 32.98
CA ASN A 437 -2.34 10.40 32.54
C ASN A 437 -1.88 11.86 32.51
N ASP A 438 -1.03 12.25 33.46
CA ASP A 438 -0.48 13.60 33.54
C ASP A 438 0.30 14.00 32.28
N GLN A 439 0.85 13.01 31.56
CA GLN A 439 1.63 13.22 30.34
C GLN A 439 0.82 13.01 29.06
N VAL A 440 -0.13 12.06 29.05
CA VAL A 440 -0.83 11.60 27.83
C VAL A 440 -2.25 12.17 27.72
N GLN A 441 -2.88 12.51 28.86
CA GLN A 441 -4.22 13.10 28.98
C GLN A 441 -5.36 12.32 28.29
N MET A 442 -5.13 11.05 27.97
CA MET A 442 -6.16 10.21 27.36
C MET A 442 -6.91 9.46 28.47
N PRO A 443 -8.23 9.64 28.59
CA PRO A 443 -9.00 8.87 29.55
C PRO A 443 -8.99 7.39 29.20
N TRP A 444 -8.91 6.52 30.21
CA TRP A 444 -8.85 5.06 30.02
C TRP A 444 -10.05 4.50 29.24
N TRP A 445 -11.25 5.07 29.42
CA TRP A 445 -12.44 4.67 28.68
C TRP A 445 -12.36 5.07 27.20
N GLY A 446 -11.67 6.18 26.90
CA GLY A 446 -11.43 6.64 25.53
C GLY A 446 -10.54 5.66 24.76
N LEU A 447 -9.57 5.03 25.43
CA LEU A 447 -8.76 3.96 24.82
C LEU A 447 -9.62 2.75 24.46
N LEU A 448 -10.46 2.28 25.38
CA LEU A 448 -11.35 1.13 25.12
C LEU A 448 -12.32 1.42 23.98
N PHE A 449 -12.90 2.63 23.98
CA PHE A 449 -13.79 3.08 22.90
C PHE A 449 -13.08 3.13 21.55
N ALA A 450 -11.89 3.74 21.49
CA ALA A 450 -11.08 3.79 20.28
C ALA A 450 -10.66 2.39 19.79
N THR A 451 -10.37 1.47 20.71
CA THR A 451 -10.02 0.09 20.42
C THR A 451 -11.21 -0.68 19.82
N ALA A 452 -12.41 -0.48 20.36
CA ALA A 452 -13.64 -1.08 19.84
C ALA A 452 -13.96 -0.57 18.43
N ILE A 453 -13.87 0.74 18.21
CA ILE A 453 -14.02 1.36 16.88
C ILE A 453 -12.98 0.77 15.93
N ALA A 454 -11.71 0.75 16.32
CA ALA A 454 -10.65 0.22 15.45
C ALA A 454 -10.92 -1.22 15.03
N LEU A 455 -11.39 -2.09 15.94
CA LEU A 455 -11.74 -3.48 15.64
C LEU A 455 -12.84 -3.56 14.56
N GLU A 456 -13.91 -2.80 14.70
CA GLU A 456 -15.04 -2.79 13.78
C GLU A 456 -14.66 -2.26 12.38
N PHE A 457 -13.88 -1.18 12.33
CA PHE A 457 -13.44 -0.60 11.07
C PHE A 457 -12.33 -1.39 10.39
N THR A 458 -11.48 -2.09 11.14
CA THR A 458 -10.35 -2.83 10.54
C THR A 458 -10.84 -3.85 9.52
N LEU A 459 -11.90 -4.61 9.81
CA LEU A 459 -12.45 -5.59 8.85
C LEU A 459 -12.98 -4.89 7.61
N THR A 460 -13.78 -3.84 7.80
CA THR A 460 -14.44 -3.09 6.72
C THR A 460 -13.42 -2.46 5.77
N ILE A 461 -12.44 -1.74 6.33
CA ILE A 461 -11.38 -1.08 5.57
C ILE A 461 -10.51 -2.13 4.86
N SER A 462 -10.16 -3.23 5.54
CA SER A 462 -9.34 -4.30 4.95
C SER A 462 -9.99 -4.92 3.71
N ILE A 463 -11.32 -5.13 3.71
CA ILE A 463 -12.03 -5.69 2.55
C ILE A 463 -11.99 -4.73 1.36
N ILE A 464 -12.19 -3.43 1.59
CA ILE A 464 -12.13 -2.42 0.53
C ILE A 464 -10.70 -2.31 0.00
N THR A 465 -9.70 -2.25 0.87
CA THR A 465 -8.30 -2.13 0.44
C THR A 465 -7.83 -3.38 -0.30
N ALA A 466 -8.24 -4.57 0.14
CA ALA A 466 -7.91 -5.84 -0.51
C ALA A 466 -8.46 -5.96 -1.95
N THR A 467 -9.55 -5.26 -2.26
CA THR A 467 -10.24 -5.32 -3.56
C THR A 467 -9.93 -4.13 -4.47
N THR A 468 -9.78 -2.94 -3.89
CA THR A 468 -9.65 -1.67 -4.63
C THR A 468 -8.26 -1.05 -4.56
N ASN A 469 -7.39 -1.55 -3.68
CA ASN A 469 -6.09 -0.94 -3.38
C ASN A 469 -6.15 0.50 -2.85
N GLN A 470 -7.31 0.96 -2.39
CA GLN A 470 -7.51 2.30 -1.86
C GLN A 470 -7.81 2.20 -0.36
N THR A 471 -7.13 3.03 0.42
CA THR A 471 -7.46 3.30 1.83
C THR A 471 -8.21 4.62 1.88
N GLN A 472 -9.36 4.62 2.56
CA GLN A 472 -10.09 5.85 2.83
C GLN A 472 -9.49 6.46 4.10
N ASP A 473 -8.47 7.31 3.93
CA ASP A 473 -7.82 8.08 5.01
C ASP A 473 -8.46 9.46 5.21
#